data_AF-A0A382RA37-F1
#
_entry.id   AF-A0A382RA37-F1
#
_cell.length_a   1.000
_cell.length_b   1.000
_cell.length_c   1.000
_cell.angle_alpha   90.00
_cell.angle_beta   90.00
_cell.angle_gamma   90.00
#
_symmetry.space_group_name_H-M   'P 1'
#
loop_
_entity.id
_entity.type
_entity.pdbx_description
1 polymer ?
#
loop_
_entity_poly.entity_id
_entity_poly.type
_entity_poly.pdbx_seq_one_letter_code
_entity_poly.pdbx_strand_id
1 'polypeptide(L)'
;VGALVLIGIIVAVYVLGHMASDSGPPPKLAITCPTCGIRPVETARKVGIVRGMLIVFRWGSISLVGCCQCVNQQVRVNLRQNFFLGWWSLIGFCATPFCLLQNVYNLSSRPNPARLKEVLNEVGVSYESVLLDDDGMASGQRDLMRAAAGVLKAVAAVEGTTSAEWDFARQALIALSDNTLTNQTANKLMRDVQPFSASTRSGMNEEQRLILL
;
A
#
# COMPACT_ATOMS: atom_id res chain seq x y z
N VAL A 1 -39.72 -8.76 -17.69
CA VAL A 1 -39.56 -8.77 -16.21
C VAL A 1 -38.19 -9.28 -15.78
N GLY A 2 -37.75 -10.48 -16.20
CA GLY A 2 -36.47 -11.07 -15.74
C GLY A 2 -35.21 -10.20 -15.92
N ALA A 3 -35.03 -9.57 -17.09
CA ALA A 3 -33.87 -8.72 -17.34
C ALA A 3 -33.79 -7.48 -16.43
N LEU A 4 -34.94 -6.86 -16.13
CA LEU A 4 -35.01 -5.70 -15.23
C LEU A 4 -34.67 -6.09 -13.80
N VAL A 5 -35.13 -7.26 -13.34
CA VAL A 5 -34.79 -7.79 -12.01
C VAL A 5 -33.29 -8.04 -11.90
N LEU A 6 -32.67 -8.66 -12.91
CA LEU A 6 -31.23 -8.92 -12.92
C LEU A 6 -30.42 -7.62 -12.88
N ILE A 7 -30.79 -6.62 -13.68
CA ILE A 7 -30.15 -5.30 -13.67
C ILE A 7 -30.28 -4.66 -12.29
N GLY A 8 -31.48 -4.72 -11.69
CA GLY A 8 -31.73 -4.21 -10.33
C GLY A 8 -30.81 -4.85 -9.29
N ILE A 9 -30.61 -6.17 -9.34
CA ILE A 9 -29.71 -6.90 -8.43
C ILE A 9 -28.26 -6.45 -8.64
N ILE A 10 -27.78 -6.35 -9.89
CA ILE A 10 -26.40 -5.91 -10.20
C ILE A 10 -26.16 -4.50 -9.68
N VAL A 11 -27.09 -3.57 -9.90
CA VAL A 11 -26.99 -2.20 -9.40
C VAL A 11 -27.00 -2.17 -7.87
N ALA A 12 -27.88 -2.92 -7.22
CA ALA A 12 -27.95 -3.00 -5.77
C ALA A 12 -26.64 -3.52 -5.15
N VAL A 13 -26.06 -4.57 -5.73
CA VAL A 13 -24.77 -5.14 -5.28
C VAL A 13 -23.61 -4.17 -5.52
N TYR A 14 -23.60 -3.46 -6.64
CA TYR A 14 -22.62 -2.42 -6.92
C TYR A 14 -22.70 -1.28 -5.90
N VAL A 15 -23.91 -0.78 -5.61
CA VAL A 15 -24.14 0.27 -4.60
C VAL A 15 -23.71 -0.21 -3.21
N LEU A 16 -24.07 -1.44 -2.83
CA LEU A 16 -23.67 -2.02 -1.55
C LEU A 16 -22.14 -2.10 -1.42
N GLY A 17 -21.44 -2.53 -2.48
CA GLY A 17 -19.98 -2.55 -2.51
C GLY A 17 -19.36 -1.15 -2.47
N HIS A 18 -20.03 -0.16 -3.03
CA HIS A 18 -19.63 1.24 -2.92
C HIS A 18 -19.79 1.80 -1.50
N MET A 19 -20.87 1.44 -0.81
CA MET A 19 -21.16 1.87 0.56
C MET A 19 -20.28 1.17 1.60
N ALA A 20 -19.93 -0.09 1.38
CA ALA A 20 -19.06 -0.86 2.28
C ALA A 20 -17.57 -0.47 2.19
N SER A 21 -17.19 0.33 1.19
CA SER A 21 -15.82 0.82 1.04
C SER A 21 -15.66 2.13 1.81
N ASP A 22 -14.66 2.17 2.70
CA ASP A 22 -14.37 3.34 3.54
C ASP A 22 -14.32 4.63 2.71
N SER A 23 -14.99 5.67 3.22
CA SER A 23 -15.03 7.00 2.62
C SER A 23 -13.85 7.90 3.03
N GLY A 24 -12.87 7.34 3.74
CA GLY A 24 -11.67 8.07 4.15
C GLY A 24 -10.79 8.48 2.97
N PRO A 25 -9.93 9.50 3.13
CA PRO A 25 -8.88 9.78 2.16
C PRO A 25 -8.03 8.51 1.94
N PRO A 26 -7.62 8.20 0.71
CA PRO A 26 -6.84 7.02 0.44
C PRO A 26 -5.53 7.08 1.24
N PRO A 27 -5.21 6.07 2.05
CA PRO A 27 -3.93 6.01 2.73
C PRO A 27 -2.83 5.99 1.65
N LYS A 28 -1.85 6.87 1.78
CA LYS A 28 -0.70 6.87 0.89
C LYS A 28 0.26 5.81 1.41
N LEU A 29 0.57 4.80 0.61
CA LEU A 29 1.60 3.81 0.93
C LEU A 29 2.87 4.12 0.14
N ALA A 30 4.04 3.86 0.73
CA ALA A 30 5.34 4.11 0.10
C ALA A 30 5.63 3.18 -1.09
N ILE A 31 4.82 2.14 -1.28
CA ILE A 31 4.98 1.16 -2.36
C ILE A 31 4.30 1.68 -3.63
N THR A 32 5.04 1.70 -4.74
CA THR A 32 4.49 2.04 -6.05
C THR A 32 3.64 0.89 -6.61
N CYS A 33 2.59 1.25 -7.35
CA CYS A 33 1.66 0.30 -7.94
C CYS A 33 2.39 -0.57 -8.98
N PRO A 34 2.38 -1.92 -8.84
CA PRO A 34 3.16 -2.81 -9.70
C PRO A 34 2.68 -2.82 -11.15
N THR A 35 1.46 -2.36 -11.42
CA THR A 35 0.90 -2.33 -12.78
C THR A 35 1.28 -1.07 -13.56
N CYS A 36 1.35 0.09 -12.90
CA CYS A 36 1.62 1.36 -13.59
C CYS A 36 2.95 2.01 -13.23
N GLY A 37 3.58 1.62 -12.13
CA GLY A 37 4.85 2.19 -11.64
C GLY A 37 4.80 3.64 -11.16
N ILE A 38 3.73 4.39 -11.47
CA ILE A 38 3.67 5.85 -11.26
C ILE A 38 2.94 6.23 -9.96
N ARG A 39 1.86 5.53 -9.61
CA ARG A 39 1.01 5.85 -8.45
C ARG A 39 1.29 4.93 -7.28
N PRO A 40 1.07 5.36 -6.02
CA PRO A 40 1.17 4.46 -4.88
C PRO A 40 0.10 3.37 -4.92
N VAL A 41 0.36 2.27 -4.19
CA VAL A 41 -0.67 1.26 -3.88
C VAL A 41 -1.71 1.90 -2.97
N GLU A 42 -2.98 1.71 -3.27
CA GLU A 42 -4.11 2.32 -2.53
C GLU A 42 -5.11 1.27 -2.04
N THR A 43 -5.19 0.11 -2.71
CA THR A 43 -6.24 -0.87 -2.45
C THR A 43 -5.79 -2.29 -2.79
N ALA A 44 -6.43 -3.26 -2.12
CA ALA A 44 -6.41 -4.65 -2.51
C ALA A 44 -7.83 -5.18 -2.67
N ARG A 45 -8.05 -6.04 -3.68
CA ARG A 45 -9.35 -6.64 -3.97
C ARG A 45 -9.17 -8.15 -4.23
N LYS A 46 -10.04 -8.96 -3.64
CA LYS A 46 -10.10 -10.40 -3.93
C LYS A 46 -11.09 -10.63 -5.07
N VAL A 47 -10.62 -11.19 -6.17
CA VAL A 47 -11.41 -11.44 -7.37
C VAL A 47 -11.61 -12.93 -7.53
N GLY A 48 -12.85 -13.35 -7.69
CA GLY A 48 -13.18 -14.74 -8.03
C GLY A 48 -12.87 -14.99 -9.49
N ILE A 49 -12.24 -16.13 -9.79
CA ILE A 49 -11.99 -16.59 -11.15
C ILE A 49 -12.78 -17.87 -11.38
N VAL A 50 -13.59 -17.86 -12.43
CA VAL A 50 -14.34 -19.04 -12.87
C VAL A 50 -14.01 -19.28 -14.33
N ARG A 51 -13.44 -20.46 -14.61
CA ARG A 51 -13.18 -20.92 -15.98
C ARG A 51 -13.88 -22.25 -16.17
N GLY A 52 -14.98 -22.22 -16.92
CA GLY A 52 -15.67 -23.40 -17.39
C GLY A 52 -15.06 -23.86 -18.71
N MET A 53 -14.61 -25.11 -18.75
CA MET A 53 -14.44 -25.90 -19.97
C MET A 53 -15.59 -26.92 -19.98
N LEU A 54 -16.04 -27.35 -21.16
CA LEU A 54 -17.23 -28.23 -21.33
C LEU A 54 -17.35 -29.36 -20.28
N ILE A 55 -16.21 -29.96 -19.89
CA ILE A 55 -16.13 -31.08 -18.93
C ILE A 55 -15.41 -30.68 -17.63
N VAL A 56 -14.56 -29.65 -17.64
CA VAL A 56 -13.68 -29.30 -16.51
C VAL A 56 -14.03 -27.92 -15.99
N PHE A 57 -14.19 -27.83 -14.67
CA PHE A 57 -14.50 -26.58 -13.98
C PHE A 57 -13.34 -26.19 -13.07
N ARG A 58 -12.79 -24.98 -13.25
CA ARG A 58 -11.78 -24.42 -12.34
C ARG A 58 -12.34 -23.19 -11.64
N TRP A 59 -12.49 -23.30 -10.32
CA TRP A 59 -12.80 -22.20 -9.41
C TRP A 59 -11.54 -21.78 -8.66
N GLY A 60 -11.30 -20.47 -8.55
CA GLY A 60 -10.26 -19.93 -7.69
C GLY A 60 -10.53 -18.49 -7.28
N SER A 61 -9.63 -17.93 -6.49
CA SER A 61 -9.62 -16.50 -6.19
C SER A 61 -8.20 -15.97 -6.25
N ILE A 62 -8.04 -14.74 -6.72
CA ILE A 62 -6.75 -14.04 -6.71
C ILE A 62 -6.89 -12.71 -5.94
N SER A 63 -5.83 -12.31 -5.25
CA SER A 63 -5.74 -10.99 -4.63
C SER A 63 -5.02 -10.03 -5.57
N LEU A 64 -5.72 -8.99 -6.01
CA LEU A 64 -5.16 -7.91 -6.82
C LEU A 64 -4.74 -6.76 -5.90
N VAL A 65 -3.53 -6.25 -6.06
CA VAL A 65 -2.97 -5.15 -5.26
C VAL A 65 -2.46 -4.05 -6.20
N GLY A 66 -2.82 -2.79 -5.93
CA GLY A 66 -2.38 -1.66 -6.74
C GLY A 66 -3.12 -0.36 -6.44
N CYS A 67 -3.00 0.61 -7.35
CA CYS A 67 -3.84 1.82 -7.32
C CYS A 67 -5.27 1.49 -7.77
N CYS A 68 -6.25 2.28 -7.34
CA CYS A 68 -7.67 1.97 -7.55
C CYS A 68 -8.04 1.81 -9.04
N GLN A 69 -7.44 2.61 -9.93
CA GLN A 69 -7.72 2.52 -11.37
C GLN A 69 -7.19 1.22 -12.00
N CYS A 70 -5.95 0.82 -11.71
CA CYS A 70 -5.36 -0.40 -12.26
C CYS A 70 -6.08 -1.64 -11.74
N VAL A 71 -6.39 -1.68 -10.44
CA VAL A 71 -7.16 -2.77 -9.83
C VAL A 71 -8.55 -2.86 -10.47
N ASN A 72 -9.27 -1.74 -10.62
CA ASN A 72 -10.58 -1.74 -11.29
C ASN A 72 -10.50 -2.20 -12.74
N GLN A 73 -9.48 -1.80 -13.49
CA GLN A 73 -9.29 -2.27 -14.86
C GLN A 73 -9.10 -3.79 -14.91
N GLN A 74 -8.26 -4.34 -14.02
CA GLN A 74 -8.05 -5.79 -13.93
C GLN A 74 -9.31 -6.53 -13.46
N VAL A 75 -10.07 -5.99 -12.52
CA VAL A 75 -11.38 -6.54 -12.11
C VAL A 75 -12.34 -6.58 -13.31
N ARG A 76 -12.42 -5.53 -14.12
CA ARG A 76 -13.27 -5.51 -15.34
C ARG A 76 -12.85 -6.55 -16.35
N VAL A 77 -11.54 -6.74 -16.56
CA VAL A 77 -11.02 -7.78 -17.46
C VAL A 77 -11.42 -9.16 -16.95
N ASN A 78 -11.20 -9.46 -15.66
CA ASN A 78 -11.58 -10.73 -15.06
C ASN A 78 -13.10 -10.95 -15.06
N LEU A 79 -13.89 -9.90 -14.83
CA LEU A 79 -15.35 -9.97 -14.87
C LEU A 79 -15.84 -10.31 -16.29
N ARG A 80 -15.29 -9.66 -17.33
CA ARG A 80 -15.58 -10.00 -18.73
C ARG A 80 -15.16 -11.43 -19.04
N GLN A 81 -13.97 -11.85 -18.62
CA GLN A 81 -13.50 -13.22 -18.82
C GLN A 81 -14.42 -14.25 -18.14
N ASN A 82 -14.79 -14.06 -16.88
CA ASN A 82 -15.73 -14.93 -16.18
C ASN A 82 -17.11 -14.94 -16.87
N PHE A 83 -17.56 -13.79 -17.37
CA PHE A 83 -18.82 -13.70 -18.10
C PHE A 83 -18.79 -14.46 -19.42
N PHE A 84 -17.67 -14.56 -20.13
CA PHE A 84 -17.62 -15.32 -21.39
C PHE A 84 -17.23 -16.78 -21.19
N LEU A 85 -16.40 -17.09 -20.19
CA LEU A 85 -15.81 -18.41 -20.00
C LEU A 85 -16.50 -19.22 -18.88
N GLY A 86 -17.35 -18.61 -18.06
CA GLY A 86 -17.95 -19.30 -16.91
C GLY A 86 -19.10 -20.25 -17.25
N TRP A 87 -19.84 -19.98 -18.34
CA TRP A 87 -21.11 -20.65 -18.64
C TRP A 87 -20.97 -22.01 -19.35
N TRP A 88 -19.78 -22.39 -19.79
CA TRP A 88 -19.58 -23.59 -20.62
C TRP A 88 -19.70 -24.92 -19.88
N SER A 89 -19.91 -24.92 -18.56
CA SER A 89 -20.10 -26.14 -17.76
C SER A 89 -21.38 -26.06 -16.94
N LEU A 90 -22.00 -27.21 -16.62
CA LEU A 90 -23.23 -27.25 -15.81
C LEU A 90 -23.04 -26.61 -14.43
N ILE A 91 -21.93 -26.93 -13.76
CA ILE A 91 -21.54 -26.32 -12.47
C ILE A 91 -21.26 -24.82 -12.67
N GLY A 92 -20.59 -24.47 -13.75
CA GLY A 92 -20.30 -23.09 -14.13
C GLY A 92 -21.54 -22.24 -14.33
N PHE A 93 -22.63 -22.81 -14.87
CA PHE A 93 -23.90 -22.11 -15.02
C PHE A 93 -24.47 -21.62 -13.68
N CYS A 94 -24.33 -22.42 -12.62
CA CYS A 94 -24.73 -22.03 -11.27
C CYS A 94 -23.68 -21.16 -10.57
N ALA A 95 -22.38 -21.43 -10.74
CA ALA A 95 -21.29 -20.73 -10.06
C ALA A 95 -21.03 -19.30 -10.58
N THR A 96 -21.09 -19.14 -11.90
CA THR A 96 -20.78 -17.88 -12.60
C THR A 96 -21.58 -16.68 -12.09
N PRO A 97 -22.92 -16.75 -11.88
CA PRO A 97 -23.66 -15.59 -11.37
C PRO A 97 -23.16 -15.13 -9.99
N PHE A 98 -22.81 -16.06 -9.08
CA PHE A 98 -22.27 -15.68 -7.76
C PHE A 98 -20.91 -15.00 -7.87
N CYS A 99 -19.99 -15.54 -8.69
CA CYS A 99 -18.69 -14.90 -8.91
C CYS A 99 -18.79 -13.56 -9.63
N LEU A 100 -19.74 -13.41 -10.55
CA LEU A 100 -20.01 -12.13 -11.20
C LEU A 100 -20.51 -11.10 -10.19
N LEU A 101 -21.47 -11.46 -9.33
CA LEU A 101 -21.96 -10.56 -8.27
C LEU A 101 -20.84 -10.18 -7.30
N GLN A 102 -20.01 -11.14 -6.87
CA GLN A 102 -18.84 -10.86 -6.02
C GLN A 102 -17.84 -9.92 -6.71
N ASN A 103 -17.58 -10.11 -8.00
CA ASN A 103 -16.66 -9.25 -8.75
C ASN A 103 -17.24 -7.85 -8.99
N VAL A 104 -18.56 -7.73 -9.21
CA VAL A 104 -19.27 -6.44 -9.30
C VAL A 104 -19.20 -5.70 -7.96
N TYR A 105 -19.42 -6.40 -6.84
CA TYR A 105 -19.28 -5.83 -5.50
C TYR A 105 -17.87 -5.24 -5.29
N ASN A 106 -16.84 -5.94 -5.79
CA ASN A 106 -15.44 -5.51 -5.71
C ASN A 106 -15.03 -4.48 -6.77
N LEU A 107 -15.92 -4.06 -7.68
CA LEU A 107 -15.63 -3.08 -8.74
C LEU A 107 -15.65 -1.62 -8.26
N SER A 108 -15.81 -1.40 -6.96
CA SER A 108 -15.86 -0.05 -6.38
C SER A 108 -14.55 0.71 -6.63
N SER A 109 -14.67 1.94 -7.15
CA SER A 109 -13.56 2.89 -7.32
C SER A 109 -12.96 3.42 -6.01
N ARG A 110 -13.58 3.11 -4.88
CA ARG A 110 -13.06 3.50 -3.56
C ARG A 110 -11.95 2.56 -3.10
N PRO A 111 -10.99 3.04 -2.29
CA PRO A 111 -9.99 2.17 -1.67
C PRO A 111 -10.62 1.25 -0.62
N ASN A 112 -10.03 0.08 -0.42
CA ASN A 112 -10.38 -0.84 0.68
C ASN A 112 -9.11 -1.12 1.50
N PRO A 113 -8.85 -0.31 2.54
CA PRO A 113 -7.66 -0.45 3.36
C PRO A 113 -7.69 -1.72 4.24
N ALA A 114 -8.88 -2.18 4.64
CA ALA A 114 -9.03 -3.40 5.44
C ALA A 114 -8.50 -4.63 4.69
N ARG A 115 -8.92 -4.81 3.43
CA ARG A 115 -8.41 -5.93 2.61
C ARG A 115 -6.94 -5.75 2.26
N LEU A 116 -6.48 -4.51 2.06
CA LEU A 116 -5.06 -4.23 1.83
C LEU A 116 -4.20 -4.63 3.04
N LYS A 117 -4.62 -4.29 4.26
CA LYS A 117 -3.96 -4.69 5.50
C LYS A 117 -3.90 -6.22 5.63
N GLU A 118 -4.98 -6.91 5.31
CA GLU A 118 -5.01 -8.38 5.31
C GLU A 118 -3.99 -8.97 4.32
N VAL A 119 -3.98 -8.49 3.07
CA VAL A 119 -3.05 -9.00 2.04
C VAL A 119 -1.60 -8.67 2.36
N LEU A 120 -1.30 -7.50 2.95
CA LEU A 120 0.06 -7.19 3.39
C LEU A 120 0.50 -8.08 4.56
N ASN A 121 -0.39 -8.33 5.52
CA ASN A 121 -0.13 -9.25 6.62
C ASN A 121 0.08 -10.69 6.13
N GLU A 122 -0.67 -11.15 5.13
CA GLU A 122 -0.48 -12.47 4.49
C GLU A 122 0.93 -12.62 3.89
N VAL A 123 1.56 -11.52 3.44
CA VAL A 123 2.93 -11.49 2.89
C VAL A 123 3.98 -11.18 3.97
N GLY A 124 3.57 -10.98 5.23
CA GLY A 124 4.48 -10.67 6.34
C GLY A 124 4.93 -9.20 6.39
N VAL A 125 4.24 -8.29 5.70
CA VAL A 125 4.52 -6.85 5.71
C VAL A 125 3.52 -6.14 6.60
N SER A 126 3.98 -5.47 7.66
CA SER A 126 3.11 -4.68 8.54
C SER A 126 2.59 -3.46 7.80
N TYR A 127 1.26 -3.26 7.79
CA TYR A 127 0.61 -2.10 7.16
C TYR A 127 1.15 -0.76 7.69
N GLU A 128 1.41 -0.68 9.00
CA GLU A 128 1.91 0.50 9.70
C GLU A 128 3.36 0.85 9.31
N SER A 129 4.14 -0.13 8.86
CA SER A 129 5.52 0.08 8.38
C SER A 129 5.58 0.78 7.01
N VAL A 130 4.49 0.68 6.23
CA VAL A 130 4.43 1.13 4.82
C VAL A 130 3.61 2.41 4.65
N LEU A 131 2.85 2.80 5.66
CA LEU A 131 2.02 4.00 5.63
C LEU A 131 2.93 5.24 5.56
N LEU A 132 2.73 6.06 4.53
CA LEU A 132 3.35 7.38 4.40
C LEU A 132 2.61 8.34 5.30
N ASP A 133 3.37 9.03 6.13
CA ASP A 133 2.83 10.10 6.95
C ASP A 133 2.74 11.42 6.14
N ASP A 134 2.30 12.50 6.80
CA ASP A 134 2.16 13.83 6.19
C ASP A 134 3.48 14.42 5.64
N ASP A 135 4.62 13.92 6.13
CA ASP A 135 5.96 14.30 5.65
C ASP A 135 6.42 13.52 4.41
N GLY A 136 5.62 12.56 3.93
CA GLY A 136 5.93 11.75 2.75
C GLY A 136 7.01 10.70 2.98
N MET A 137 7.34 10.37 4.23
CA MET A 137 8.26 9.28 4.56
C MET A 137 7.52 8.06 5.14
N ALA A 138 8.02 6.87 4.82
CA ALA A 138 7.58 5.64 5.50
C ALA A 138 8.11 5.63 6.94
N SER A 139 7.38 5.01 7.87
CA SER A 139 7.79 4.94 9.29
C SER A 139 9.18 4.31 9.48
N GLY A 140 9.51 3.26 8.71
CA GLY A 140 10.85 2.66 8.72
C GLY A 140 11.97 3.59 8.24
N GLN A 141 11.71 4.37 7.17
CA GLN A 141 12.67 5.39 6.71
C GLN A 141 12.86 6.50 7.74
N ARG A 142 11.77 6.89 8.43
CA ARG A 142 11.83 7.90 9.47
C ARG A 142 12.70 7.46 10.65
N ASP A 143 12.62 6.20 11.06
CA ASP A 143 13.45 5.69 12.16
C ASP A 143 14.93 5.67 11.77
N LEU A 144 15.25 5.32 10.51
CA LEU A 144 16.60 5.41 9.97
C LEU A 144 17.08 6.87 9.88
N MET A 145 16.23 7.80 9.44
CA MET A 145 16.55 9.23 9.40
C MET A 145 16.72 9.83 10.80
N ARG A 146 15.95 9.38 11.80
CA ARG A 146 16.14 9.76 13.21
C ARG A 146 17.47 9.24 13.74
N ALA A 147 17.83 7.99 13.42
CA ALA A 147 19.12 7.43 13.79
C ALA A 147 20.28 8.22 13.16
N ALA A 148 20.24 8.46 11.85
CA ALA A 148 21.23 9.25 11.13
C ALA A 148 21.33 10.68 11.69
N ALA A 149 20.19 11.35 11.92
CA ALA A 149 20.15 12.67 12.54
C ALA A 149 20.77 12.67 13.94
N GLY A 150 20.56 11.61 14.74
CA GLY A 150 21.15 11.48 16.08
C GLY A 150 22.67 11.32 16.04
N VAL A 151 23.20 10.55 15.09
CA VAL A 151 24.65 10.39 14.88
C VAL A 151 25.27 11.69 14.39
N LEU A 152 24.69 12.30 13.37
CA LEU A 152 25.16 13.58 12.80
C LEU A 152 25.09 14.71 13.84
N LYS A 153 24.04 14.76 14.65
CA LYS A 153 23.93 15.68 15.78
C LYS A 153 25.05 15.46 16.80
N ALA A 154 25.36 14.21 17.15
CA ALA A 154 26.41 13.92 18.12
C ALA A 154 27.79 14.39 17.61
N VAL A 155 28.08 14.21 16.32
CA VAL A 155 29.31 14.71 15.68
C VAL A 155 29.35 16.23 15.66
N ALA A 156 28.29 16.89 15.18
CA ALA A 156 28.23 18.35 15.09
C ALA A 156 28.19 19.05 16.46
N ALA A 157 27.64 18.39 17.49
CA ALA A 157 27.55 18.96 18.83
C ALA A 157 28.92 19.17 19.50
N VAL A 158 29.98 18.52 19.01
CA VAL A 158 31.35 18.73 19.49
C VAL A 158 31.80 20.17 19.26
N GLU A 159 31.36 20.78 18.15
CA GLU A 159 31.76 22.14 17.75
C GLU A 159 30.65 23.19 17.99
N GLY A 160 29.46 22.73 18.39
CA GLY A 160 28.30 23.58 18.68
C GLY A 160 27.29 23.65 17.53
N THR A 161 26.09 24.17 17.80
CA THR A 161 24.95 24.16 16.85
C THR A 161 24.99 25.28 15.80
N THR A 162 25.93 26.22 15.93
CA THR A 162 26.18 27.31 14.97
C THR A 162 27.44 27.08 14.14
N SER A 163 28.03 25.89 14.24
CA SER A 163 29.25 25.50 13.54
C SER A 163 28.99 25.18 12.06
N ALA A 164 30.04 25.21 11.23
CA ALA A 164 29.93 24.80 9.84
C ALA A 164 29.56 23.31 9.73
N GLU A 165 29.98 22.53 10.71
CA GLU A 165 29.77 21.11 10.91
C GLU A 165 28.28 20.80 11.10
N TRP A 166 27.54 21.66 11.81
CA TRP A 166 26.09 21.55 11.90
C TRP A 166 25.40 21.72 10.54
N ASP A 167 25.86 22.69 9.74
CA ASP A 167 25.33 22.91 8.40
C ASP A 167 25.68 21.77 7.44
N PHE A 168 26.90 21.20 7.53
CA PHE A 168 27.29 20.01 6.78
C PHE A 168 26.49 18.78 7.19
N ALA A 169 26.30 18.56 8.49
CA ALA A 169 25.45 17.49 9.02
C ALA A 169 24.00 17.62 8.51
N ARG A 170 23.46 18.84 8.50
CA ARG A 170 22.13 19.11 7.94
C ARG A 170 22.07 18.79 6.45
N GLN A 171 23.06 19.22 5.67
CA GLN A 171 23.11 18.95 4.23
C GLN A 171 23.27 17.46 3.94
N ALA A 172 24.10 16.74 4.71
CA ALA A 172 24.25 15.30 4.60
C ALA A 172 22.93 14.56 4.88
N LEU A 173 22.17 14.99 5.90
CA LEU A 173 20.86 14.43 6.21
C LEU A 173 19.84 14.67 5.08
N ILE A 174 19.85 15.86 4.48
CA ILE A 174 19.00 16.17 3.32
C ILE A 174 19.38 15.28 2.12
N ALA A 175 20.68 15.15 1.85
CA ALA A 175 21.18 14.28 0.78
C ALA A 175 20.82 12.80 1.01
N LEU A 176 20.95 12.30 2.24
CA LEU A 176 20.55 10.94 2.63
C LEU A 176 19.05 10.68 2.47
N SER A 177 18.23 11.72 2.56
CA SER A 177 16.79 11.64 2.36
C SER A 177 16.36 11.78 0.89
N ASP A 178 17.30 11.70 -0.06
CA ASP A 178 17.05 11.96 -1.50
C ASP A 178 16.39 13.33 -1.75
N ASN A 179 16.75 14.34 -0.95
CA ASN A 179 16.18 15.69 -0.96
C ASN A 179 14.67 15.76 -0.63
N THR A 180 14.11 14.74 0.01
CA THR A 180 12.72 14.79 0.51
C THR A 180 12.59 15.73 1.72
N LEU A 181 13.66 15.90 2.51
CA LEU A 181 13.69 16.82 3.65
C LEU A 181 14.06 18.25 3.23
N THR A 182 13.30 19.23 3.72
CA THR A 182 13.68 20.65 3.64
C THR A 182 14.72 21.01 4.71
N ASN A 183 15.45 22.12 4.52
CA ASN A 183 16.36 22.66 5.55
C ASN A 183 15.69 22.85 6.92
N GLN A 184 14.42 23.31 6.93
CA GLN A 184 13.69 23.51 8.17
C GLN A 184 13.34 22.18 8.85
N THR A 185 12.86 21.20 8.07
CA THR A 185 12.48 19.88 8.57
C THR A 185 13.71 19.11 9.08
N ALA A 186 14.82 19.14 8.34
CA ALA A 186 16.07 18.50 8.73
C ALA A 186 16.64 19.11 10.03
N ASN A 187 16.64 20.45 10.13
CA ASN A 187 17.11 21.13 11.34
C ASN A 187 16.21 20.83 12.54
N LYS A 188 14.89 20.80 12.35
CA LYS A 188 13.94 20.39 13.40
C LYS A 188 14.20 18.96 13.83
N LEU A 189 14.37 18.03 12.89
CA LEU A 189 14.66 16.62 13.19
C LEU A 189 15.94 16.46 14.01
N MET A 190 17.03 17.13 13.61
CA MET A 190 18.29 17.11 14.36
C MET A 190 18.14 17.71 15.77
N ARG A 191 17.31 18.74 15.96
CA ARG A 191 17.05 19.32 17.28
C ARG A 191 16.22 18.41 18.17
N ASP A 192 15.17 17.82 17.63
CA ASP A 192 14.19 17.01 18.37
C ASP A 192 14.74 15.62 18.73
N VAL A 193 15.65 15.06 17.92
CA VAL A 193 16.25 13.75 18.16
C VAL A 193 17.17 13.79 19.37
N GLN A 194 17.00 12.85 20.31
CA GLN A 194 17.93 12.71 21.43
C GLN A 194 19.33 12.28 20.94
N PRO A 195 20.41 12.72 21.60
CA PRO A 195 21.76 12.28 21.26
C PRO A 195 21.83 10.76 21.19
N PHE A 196 22.49 10.24 20.15
CA PHE A 196 22.63 8.80 19.99
C PHE A 196 23.28 8.18 21.23
N SER A 197 22.55 7.31 21.93
CA SER A 197 23.01 6.69 23.17
C SER A 197 23.26 5.19 22.97
N ALA A 198 24.08 4.59 23.84
CA ALA A 198 24.43 3.18 23.74
C ALA A 198 23.21 2.24 23.80
N SER A 199 22.12 2.64 24.49
CA SER A 199 20.87 1.89 24.54
C SER A 199 20.06 1.95 23.24
N THR A 200 20.22 3.00 22.44
CA THR A 200 19.61 3.07 21.09
C THR A 200 20.26 2.05 20.16
N ARG A 201 21.55 1.76 20.33
CA ARG A 201 22.29 0.77 19.54
C ARG A 201 21.76 -0.66 19.73
N SER A 202 21.25 -1.02 20.91
CA SER A 202 20.72 -2.36 21.18
C SER A 202 19.43 -2.69 20.43
N GLY A 203 18.65 -1.69 20.00
CA GLY A 203 17.40 -1.89 19.26
C GLY A 203 17.54 -2.05 17.74
N MET A 204 18.73 -1.80 17.19
CA MET A 204 18.98 -1.89 15.74
C MET A 204 19.39 -3.29 15.33
N ASN A 205 18.88 -3.72 14.17
CA ASN A 205 19.34 -4.96 13.55
C ASN A 205 20.79 -4.81 13.03
N GLU A 206 21.44 -5.94 12.73
CA GLU A 206 22.87 -5.96 12.39
C GLU A 206 23.18 -5.22 11.08
N GLU A 207 22.26 -5.29 10.11
CA GLU A 207 22.36 -4.55 8.84
C GLU A 207 22.31 -3.03 9.05
N GLN A 208 21.39 -2.54 9.89
CA GLN A 208 21.31 -1.10 10.23
C GLN A 208 22.58 -0.62 10.93
N ARG A 209 23.21 -1.46 11.76
CA ARG A 209 24.47 -1.11 12.44
C ARG A 209 25.63 -0.97 11.48
N LEU A 210 25.68 -1.79 10.43
CA LEU A 210 26.73 -1.74 9.40
C LEU A 210 26.63 -0.48 8.53
N ILE A 211 25.44 0.05 8.30
CA ILE A 211 25.22 1.26 7.49
C ILE A 211 25.62 2.54 8.24
N LEU A 212 25.62 2.50 9.58
CA LEU A 212 25.90 3.67 10.43
C LEU A 212 27.39 3.83 10.82
N LEU A 213 28.25 2.88 10.44
CA LEU A 213 29.71 2.94 10.65
C LEU A 213 30.41 3.45 9.39
#